data_AF-A0A843DJM8-F1
#
_entry.id   AF-A0A843DJM8-F1
#
_cell.length_a   1.000
_cell.length_b   1.000
_cell.length_c   1.000
_cell.angle_alpha   90.00
_cell.angle_beta   90.00
_cell.angle_gamma   90.00
#
_symmetry.space_group_name_H-M   'P 1'
#
loop_
_entity.id
_entity.type
_entity.pdbx_description
1 polymer ?
#
loop_
_entity_poly.entity_id
_entity_poly.type
_entity_poly.pdbx_seq_one_letter_code
_entity_poly.pdbx_strand_id
1 'polypeptide(L)'
;MIIDDICLIQITVTIIFCIVFCIFDIKSGIVPNRLNYVLLAFGFMSNLILTIITGNIKFILFSIISWSITYTVTLLLWQLNVWGGGDVKLLSSIASVIPFGVSTSFFDISPVVSFYPFSFTVMVNSILVSFPFLILLLIYLIIKNDVFNENVEVFKGFFNFKSLKIMVESSFNKHINVSDLKEGMMVNNFYFDNEKVRELIENNRNTNLKVYRSDDSISKYYFKTATAGGITDTDMYLLKIMNAQRIISNQISVKMGFPFVPSILMGLIIAVFYGDLSMIILKNIIFVI
;
A
#
# COMPACT_ATOMS: atom_id res chain seq x y z
N MET A 1 -1.78 -14.50 32.29
CA MET A 1 -2.79 -15.45 31.77
C MET A 1 -3.88 -14.72 31.00
N ILE A 2 -4.92 -14.14 31.62
CA ILE A 2 -6.03 -13.50 30.86
C ILE A 2 -5.56 -12.38 29.91
N ILE A 3 -4.61 -11.54 30.32
CA ILE A 3 -4.04 -10.48 29.47
C ILE A 3 -3.30 -11.09 28.26
N ASP A 4 -2.47 -12.11 28.51
CA ASP A 4 -1.69 -12.79 27.47
C ASP A 4 -2.63 -13.47 26.45
N ASP A 5 -3.73 -14.07 26.92
CA ASP A 5 -4.75 -14.70 26.07
C ASP A 5 -5.44 -13.67 25.17
N ILE A 6 -5.78 -12.49 25.71
CA ILE A 6 -6.40 -11.41 24.92
C ILE A 6 -5.40 -10.86 23.89
N CYS A 7 -4.13 -10.67 24.26
CA CYS A 7 -3.08 -10.26 23.34
C CYS A 7 -2.89 -11.30 22.22
N LEU A 8 -2.93 -12.59 22.54
CA LEU A 8 -2.86 -13.68 21.55
C LEU A 8 -4.05 -13.63 20.58
N ILE A 9 -5.26 -13.40 21.09
CA ILE A 9 -6.46 -13.21 20.27
C ILE A 9 -6.31 -12.00 19.35
N GLN A 10 -5.79 -10.87 19.87
CA GLN A 10 -5.53 -9.68 19.06
C GLN A 10 -4.57 -9.98 17.89
N ILE A 11 -3.47 -10.69 18.15
CA ILE A 11 -2.48 -11.06 17.12
C ILE A 11 -3.08 -12.00 16.08
N THR A 12 -3.74 -13.07 16.53
CA THR A 12 -4.32 -14.07 15.63
C THR A 12 -5.40 -13.46 14.73
N VAL A 13 -6.29 -12.64 15.30
CA VAL A 13 -7.29 -11.90 14.51
C VAL A 13 -6.62 -10.93 13.54
N THR A 14 -5.59 -10.20 13.96
CA THR A 14 -4.86 -9.27 13.08
C THR A 14 -4.21 -10.01 11.91
N ILE A 15 -3.59 -11.16 12.13
CA ILE A 15 -3.00 -12.01 11.08
C ILE A 15 -4.07 -12.49 10.11
N ILE A 16 -5.20 -13.00 10.61
CA ILE A 16 -6.32 -13.46 9.77
C ILE A 16 -6.83 -12.31 8.89
N PHE A 17 -7.05 -11.13 9.46
CA PHE A 17 -7.46 -9.97 8.69
C PHE A 17 -6.39 -9.58 7.66
N CYS A 18 -5.11 -9.55 8.01
CA CYS A 18 -4.04 -9.26 7.06
C CYS A 18 -4.02 -10.23 5.87
N ILE A 19 -4.31 -11.52 6.10
CA ILE A 19 -4.47 -12.51 5.02
C ILE A 19 -5.66 -12.16 4.12
N VAL A 20 -6.80 -11.77 4.70
CA VAL A 20 -7.97 -11.33 3.92
C VAL A 20 -7.65 -10.06 3.12
N PHE A 21 -7.00 -9.07 3.73
CA PHE A 21 -6.52 -7.87 3.04
C PHE A 21 -5.60 -8.23 1.87
N CYS A 22 -4.66 -9.16 2.07
CA CYS A 22 -3.75 -9.66 1.04
C CYS A 22 -4.49 -10.28 -0.15
N ILE A 23 -5.54 -11.07 0.11
CA ILE A 23 -6.38 -11.65 -0.96
C ILE A 23 -7.08 -10.56 -1.77
N PHE A 24 -7.64 -9.53 -1.12
CA PHE A 24 -8.28 -8.41 -1.81
C PHE A 24 -7.29 -7.56 -2.61
N ASP A 25 -6.11 -7.31 -2.04
CA ASP A 25 -5.05 -6.53 -2.67
C ASP A 25 -4.54 -7.20 -3.94
N ILE A 26 -4.22 -8.50 -3.88
CA ILE A 26 -3.75 -9.27 -5.04
C ILE A 26 -4.85 -9.42 -6.12
N LYS A 27 -6.10 -9.71 -5.73
CA LYS A 27 -7.17 -10.00 -6.71
C LYS A 27 -7.81 -8.75 -7.30
N SER A 28 -8.05 -7.73 -6.48
CA SER A 28 -8.84 -6.55 -6.86
C SER A 28 -8.00 -5.29 -6.98
N GLY A 29 -6.79 -5.25 -6.42
CA GLY A 29 -5.96 -4.03 -6.32
C GLY A 29 -6.56 -2.94 -5.44
N ILE A 30 -7.68 -3.23 -4.75
CA ILE A 30 -8.45 -2.27 -3.95
C ILE A 30 -8.90 -2.97 -2.67
N VAL A 31 -8.56 -2.37 -1.54
CA VAL A 31 -8.95 -2.84 -0.21
C VAL A 31 -10.28 -2.19 0.21
N PRO A 32 -11.32 -2.99 0.53
CA PRO A 32 -12.64 -2.45 0.88
C PRO A 32 -12.64 -1.74 2.25
N ASN A 33 -13.27 -0.56 2.31
CA ASN A 33 -13.36 0.24 3.54
C ASN A 33 -14.02 -0.50 4.71
N ARG A 34 -15.00 -1.37 4.41
CA ARG A 34 -15.71 -2.15 5.44
C ARG A 34 -14.75 -3.02 6.25
N LEU A 35 -13.76 -3.63 5.59
CA LEU A 35 -12.80 -4.51 6.25
C LEU A 35 -11.90 -3.73 7.22
N ASN A 36 -11.50 -2.52 6.84
CA ASN A 36 -10.78 -1.58 7.68
C ASN A 36 -11.60 -1.18 8.93
N TYR A 37 -12.86 -0.81 8.75
CA TYR A 37 -13.71 -0.42 9.88
C TYR A 37 -13.96 -1.55 10.87
N VAL A 38 -14.08 -2.80 10.39
CA VAL A 38 -14.23 -3.97 11.27
C VAL A 38 -12.97 -4.20 12.11
N LEU A 39 -11.78 -4.12 11.50
CA LEU A 39 -10.53 -4.31 12.23
C LEU A 39 -10.25 -3.18 13.23
N LEU A 40 -10.54 -1.92 12.86
CA LEU A 40 -10.46 -0.77 13.77
C LEU A 40 -11.42 -0.91 14.96
N ALA A 41 -12.68 -1.27 14.70
CA ALA A 41 -13.66 -1.46 15.76
C ALA A 41 -13.23 -2.59 16.71
N PHE A 42 -12.72 -3.70 16.17
CA PHE A 42 -12.15 -4.78 16.95
C PHE A 42 -10.96 -4.30 17.82
N GLY A 43 -10.05 -3.52 17.24
CA GLY A 43 -8.88 -2.99 17.96
C GLY A 43 -9.26 -2.12 19.15
N PHE A 44 -10.13 -1.14 18.97
CA PHE A 44 -10.59 -0.29 20.07
C PHE A 44 -11.41 -1.07 21.11
N MET A 45 -12.30 -1.97 20.69
CA MET A 45 -13.11 -2.75 21.62
C MET A 45 -12.26 -3.72 22.45
N SER A 46 -11.30 -4.40 21.81
CA SER A 46 -10.40 -5.32 22.53
C SER A 46 -9.54 -4.58 23.57
N ASN A 47 -9.02 -3.40 23.24
CA ASN A 47 -8.25 -2.57 24.18
C ASN A 47 -9.11 -1.90 25.27
N LEU A 48 -10.38 -1.62 24.98
CA LEU A 48 -11.35 -1.19 25.98
C LEU A 48 -11.65 -2.32 26.97
N ILE A 49 -11.83 -3.55 26.49
CA ILE A 49 -12.00 -4.73 27.36
C ILE A 49 -10.77 -4.92 28.26
N LEU A 50 -9.55 -4.82 27.71
CA LEU A 50 -8.31 -4.85 28.50
C LEU A 50 -8.29 -3.75 29.58
N THR A 51 -8.74 -2.54 29.24
CA THR A 51 -8.84 -1.42 30.19
C THR A 51 -9.79 -1.74 31.34
N ILE A 52 -10.95 -2.32 31.06
CA ILE A 52 -11.93 -2.69 32.09
C ILE A 52 -11.40 -3.81 33.00
N ILE A 53 -10.81 -4.86 32.42
CA ILE A 53 -10.31 -6.02 33.17
C ILE A 53 -9.13 -5.64 34.07
N THR A 54 -8.22 -4.80 33.57
CA THR A 54 -7.00 -4.42 34.30
C THR A 54 -7.18 -3.18 35.18
N GLY A 55 -8.28 -2.45 35.01
CA GLY A 55 -8.48 -1.13 35.63
C GLY A 55 -7.51 -0.04 35.14
N ASN A 56 -6.74 -0.31 34.08
CA ASN A 56 -5.66 0.55 33.63
C ASN A 56 -6.04 1.26 32.32
N ILE A 57 -6.31 2.57 32.41
CA ILE A 57 -6.73 3.41 31.27
C ILE A 57 -5.67 3.51 30.16
N LYS A 58 -4.42 3.12 30.45
CA LYS A 58 -3.32 3.18 29.50
C LYS A 58 -3.63 2.39 28.23
N PHE A 59 -4.27 1.22 28.29
CA PHE A 59 -4.51 0.38 27.11
C PHE A 59 -5.32 1.07 26.03
N ILE A 60 -6.49 1.64 26.37
CA ILE A 60 -7.32 2.36 25.40
C ILE A 60 -6.68 3.67 24.94
N LEU A 61 -6.06 4.41 25.86
CA LEU A 61 -5.39 5.68 25.54
C LEU A 61 -4.25 5.46 24.53
N PHE A 62 -3.47 4.41 24.74
CA PHE A 62 -2.40 3.99 23.87
C PHE A 62 -2.87 3.48 22.51
N SER A 63 -3.99 2.74 22.47
CA SER A 63 -4.65 2.36 21.21
C SER A 63 -5.03 3.59 20.37
N ILE A 64 -5.64 4.60 20.98
CA ILE A 64 -6.05 5.84 20.30
C ILE A 64 -4.83 6.65 19.83
N ILE A 65 -3.82 6.81 20.69
CA ILE A 65 -2.60 7.56 20.34
C ILE A 65 -1.84 6.86 19.21
N SER A 66 -1.63 5.55 19.32
CA SER A 66 -0.97 4.74 18.31
C SER A 66 -1.69 4.85 16.96
N TRP A 67 -3.02 4.64 16.94
CA TRP A 67 -3.83 4.78 15.74
C TRP A 67 -3.70 6.19 15.13
N SER A 68 -3.83 7.24 15.93
CA SER A 68 -3.79 8.63 15.45
C SER A 68 -2.44 8.98 14.83
N ILE A 69 -1.33 8.63 15.51
CA ILE A 69 0.03 8.89 15.03
C ILE A 69 0.29 8.09 13.74
N THR A 70 0.00 6.79 13.74
CA THR A 70 0.23 5.94 12.57
C THR A 70 -0.63 6.38 11.39
N TYR A 71 -1.91 6.70 11.60
CA TYR A 71 -2.79 7.20 10.56
C TYR A 71 -2.26 8.51 9.96
N THR A 72 -1.82 9.45 10.79
CA THR A 72 -1.29 10.74 10.31
C THR A 72 -0.03 10.55 9.47
N VAL A 73 0.93 9.74 9.94
CA VAL A 73 2.19 9.49 9.21
C VAL A 73 1.94 8.74 7.91
N THR A 74 1.10 7.71 7.93
CA THR A 74 0.80 6.92 6.72
C THR A 74 -0.01 7.72 5.71
N LEU A 75 -0.92 8.59 6.17
CA LEU A 75 -1.64 9.54 5.32
C LEU A 75 -0.68 10.54 4.64
N LEU A 76 0.29 11.11 5.37
CA LEU A 76 1.31 12.00 4.79
C LEU A 76 2.10 11.28 3.69
N LEU A 77 2.53 10.04 3.94
CA LEU A 77 3.27 9.25 2.96
C LEU A 77 2.41 8.87 1.73
N TRP A 78 1.10 8.70 1.91
CA TRP A 78 0.17 8.55 0.79
C TRP A 78 0.02 9.84 -0.03
N GLN A 79 -0.04 11.01 0.61
CA GLN A 79 -0.03 12.30 -0.08
C GLN A 79 1.28 12.53 -0.88
N LEU A 80 2.40 11.98 -0.39
CA LEU A 80 3.69 11.99 -1.07
C LEU A 80 3.80 10.90 -2.17
N ASN A 81 2.72 10.16 -2.45
CA ASN A 81 2.66 9.09 -3.45
C ASN A 81 3.66 7.94 -3.22
N VAL A 82 4.09 7.70 -1.97
CA VAL A 82 5.04 6.63 -1.64
C VAL A 82 4.37 5.25 -1.73
N TRP A 83 3.10 5.16 -1.36
CA TRP A 83 2.35 3.91 -1.24
C TRP A 83 0.83 4.13 -1.35
N GLY A 84 0.06 3.04 -1.39
CA GLY A 84 -1.36 3.07 -1.70
C GLY A 84 -2.25 3.38 -0.50
N GLY A 85 -3.48 3.84 -0.78
CA GLY A 85 -4.47 4.11 0.28
C GLY A 85 -4.91 2.86 1.05
N GLY A 86 -4.72 1.66 0.48
CA GLY A 86 -4.94 0.38 1.17
C GLY A 86 -3.96 0.17 2.32
N ASP A 87 -2.69 0.55 2.13
CA ASP A 87 -1.62 0.39 3.11
C ASP A 87 -1.87 1.28 4.34
N VAL A 88 -2.33 2.51 4.12
CA VAL A 88 -2.75 3.45 5.17
C VAL A 88 -3.82 2.85 6.07
N LYS A 89 -4.86 2.25 5.45
CA LYS A 89 -5.97 1.62 6.17
C LYS A 89 -5.49 0.45 7.01
N LEU A 90 -4.67 -0.42 6.42
CA LEU A 90 -4.16 -1.60 7.11
C LEU A 90 -3.24 -1.25 8.28
N LEU A 91 -2.23 -0.38 8.07
CA LEU A 91 -1.29 0.00 9.13
C LEU A 91 -1.99 0.74 10.27
N SER A 92 -2.89 1.68 9.97
CA SER A 92 -3.68 2.34 11.01
C SER A 92 -4.58 1.36 11.77
N SER A 93 -5.20 0.40 11.09
CA SER A 93 -5.95 -0.68 11.75
C SER A 93 -5.07 -1.49 12.71
N ILE A 94 -3.91 -1.96 12.26
CA ILE A 94 -2.96 -2.72 13.10
C ILE A 94 -2.56 -1.89 14.33
N ALA A 95 -2.29 -0.60 14.15
CA ALA A 95 -1.92 0.32 15.24
C ALA A 95 -3.02 0.46 16.32
N SER A 96 -4.29 0.34 15.94
CA SER A 96 -5.41 0.36 16.88
C SER A 96 -5.55 -0.93 17.68
N VAL A 97 -5.20 -2.07 17.09
CA VAL A 97 -5.32 -3.39 17.73
C VAL A 97 -4.14 -3.63 18.66
N ILE A 98 -2.92 -3.43 18.16
CA ILE A 98 -1.67 -3.69 18.87
C ILE A 98 -0.90 -2.36 18.97
N PRO A 99 -1.16 -1.53 20.00
CA PRO A 99 -0.54 -0.21 20.09
C PRO A 99 0.93 -0.25 20.48
N PHE A 100 1.28 -1.16 21.39
CA PHE A 100 2.65 -1.37 21.88
C PHE A 100 3.05 -2.80 21.56
N GLY A 101 4.35 -3.02 21.38
CA GLY A 101 4.90 -4.31 20.93
C GLY A 101 4.39 -5.49 21.76
N VAL A 102 4.36 -6.66 21.12
CA VAL A 102 3.86 -7.87 21.73
C VAL A 102 4.92 -8.43 22.68
N SER A 103 4.63 -8.50 23.98
CA SER A 103 5.41 -9.31 24.93
C SER A 103 4.53 -10.44 25.44
N THR A 104 4.27 -11.45 24.60
CA THR A 104 3.55 -12.65 25.04
C THR A 104 4.54 -13.66 25.59
N SER A 105 4.36 -14.04 26.85
CA SER A 105 5.06 -15.17 27.48
C SER A 105 4.82 -16.51 26.78
N PHE A 106 3.80 -16.60 25.93
CA PHE A 106 3.38 -17.84 25.26
C PHE A 106 4.43 -18.43 24.31
N PHE A 107 5.22 -17.57 23.64
CA PHE A 107 6.23 -18.04 22.69
C PHE A 107 7.62 -18.18 23.31
N ASP A 108 7.82 -17.79 24.58
CA ASP A 108 9.15 -17.63 25.22
C ASP A 108 10.13 -16.78 24.38
N ILE A 109 9.59 -15.93 23.49
CA ILE A 109 10.37 -15.00 22.70
C ILE A 109 10.15 -13.60 23.25
N SER A 110 11.24 -12.91 23.58
CA SER A 110 11.24 -11.49 23.93
C SER A 110 11.62 -10.69 22.69
N PRO A 111 10.66 -10.29 21.83
CA PRO A 111 10.98 -9.49 20.65
C PRO A 111 11.60 -8.16 21.05
N VAL A 112 12.50 -7.65 20.22
CA VAL A 112 13.11 -6.33 20.45
C VAL A 112 12.04 -5.26 20.23
N VAL A 113 11.59 -4.64 21.32
CA VAL A 113 10.55 -3.60 21.30
C VAL A 113 11.19 -2.26 20.97
N SER A 114 10.59 -1.53 20.03
CA SER A 114 10.98 -0.17 19.67
C SER A 114 10.30 0.89 20.54
N PHE A 115 10.87 2.10 20.56
CA PHE A 115 10.31 3.24 21.28
C PHE A 115 9.05 3.84 20.63
N TYR A 116 8.76 3.45 19.39
CA TYR A 116 7.65 3.94 18.59
C TYR A 116 6.51 2.92 18.48
N PRO A 117 5.29 3.34 18.07
CA PRO A 117 4.15 2.44 17.89
C PRO A 117 4.47 1.16 17.13
N PHE A 118 3.89 0.03 17.56
CA PHE A 118 4.17 -1.29 16.97
C PHE A 118 3.91 -1.35 15.47
N SER A 119 2.90 -0.64 14.97
CA SER A 119 2.64 -0.59 13.53
C SER A 119 3.79 0.02 12.72
N PHE A 120 4.64 0.87 13.30
CA PHE A 120 5.84 1.35 12.62
C PHE A 120 6.93 0.29 12.56
N THR A 121 7.03 -0.58 13.57
CA THR A 121 7.90 -1.77 13.48
C THR A 121 7.45 -2.66 12.33
N VAL A 122 6.14 -2.89 12.20
CA VAL A 122 5.56 -3.64 11.07
C VAL A 122 5.88 -2.97 9.74
N MET A 123 5.71 -1.65 9.65
CA MET A 123 6.06 -0.86 8.46
C MET A 123 7.54 -1.02 8.08
N VAL A 124 8.47 -0.79 9.01
CA VAL A 124 9.91 -0.90 8.74
C VAL A 124 10.28 -2.32 8.33
N ASN A 125 9.79 -3.33 9.04
CA ASN A 125 10.02 -4.73 8.69
C ASN A 125 9.47 -5.05 7.29
N SER A 126 8.28 -4.57 6.94
CA SER A 126 7.67 -4.79 5.62
C SER A 126 8.51 -4.19 4.48
N ILE A 127 9.07 -3.00 4.69
CA ILE A 127 9.96 -2.34 3.72
C ILE A 127 11.23 -3.18 3.55
N LEU A 128 11.86 -3.58 4.66
CA LEU A 128 13.09 -4.39 4.62
C LEU A 128 12.88 -5.73 3.91
N VAL A 129 11.74 -6.39 4.12
CA VAL A 129 11.37 -7.66 3.49
C VAL A 129 11.01 -7.50 2.01
N SER A 130 10.46 -6.35 1.61
CA SER A 130 10.07 -6.11 0.22
C SER A 130 11.29 -6.10 -0.72
N PHE A 131 12.46 -5.64 -0.27
CA PHE A 131 13.68 -5.61 -1.08
C PHE A 131 14.13 -6.99 -1.58
N PRO A 132 14.38 -8.01 -0.73
CA PRO A 132 14.76 -9.34 -1.21
C PRO A 132 13.68 -9.98 -2.07
N PHE A 133 12.39 -9.74 -1.74
CA PHE A 133 11.29 -10.23 -2.57
C PHE A 133 11.30 -9.62 -3.98
N LEU A 134 11.48 -8.30 -4.10
CA LEU A 134 11.58 -7.61 -5.39
C LEU A 134 12.78 -8.11 -6.21
N ILE A 135 13.93 -8.36 -5.58
CA ILE A 135 15.11 -8.93 -6.24
C ILE A 135 14.78 -10.34 -6.78
N LEU A 136 14.14 -11.20 -5.99
CA LEU A 136 13.75 -12.54 -6.42
C LEU A 136 12.71 -12.49 -7.56
N LEU A 137 11.73 -11.59 -7.47
CA LEU A 137 10.72 -11.40 -8.52
C LEU A 137 11.37 -10.91 -9.83
N LEU A 138 12.33 -10.00 -9.75
CA LEU A 138 13.11 -9.58 -10.91
C LEU A 138 13.86 -10.76 -11.53
N ILE A 139 14.59 -11.55 -10.72
CA ILE A 139 15.30 -12.75 -11.20
C ILE A 139 14.33 -13.73 -11.88
N TYR A 140 13.15 -13.96 -11.28
CA TYR A 140 12.15 -14.85 -11.85
C TYR A 140 11.60 -14.35 -13.20
N LEU A 141 11.25 -13.05 -13.30
CA LEU A 141 10.78 -12.45 -14.56
C LEU A 141 11.86 -12.51 -15.65
N ILE A 142 13.13 -12.33 -15.24
CA ILE A 142 14.29 -12.42 -16.12
C ILE A 142 14.43 -13.83 -16.70
N ILE A 143 14.33 -14.87 -15.87
CA ILE A 143 14.40 -16.27 -16.32
C ILE A 143 13.20 -16.60 -17.24
N LYS A 144 12.01 -16.10 -16.92
CA LYS A 144 10.78 -16.43 -17.63
C LYS A 144 10.70 -15.83 -19.04
N ASN A 145 11.27 -14.65 -19.25
CA ASN A 145 11.17 -13.94 -20.53
C ASN A 145 12.29 -14.29 -21.54
N ASP A 146 13.13 -15.30 -21.28
CA ASP A 146 14.28 -15.72 -22.12
C ASP A 146 15.27 -14.60 -22.50
N VAL A 147 15.18 -13.44 -21.83
CA VAL A 147 16.02 -12.26 -22.09
C VAL A 147 17.49 -12.53 -21.82
N PHE A 148 17.78 -13.59 -21.05
CA PHE A 148 19.13 -13.99 -20.68
C PHE A 148 19.87 -14.79 -21.76
N ASN A 149 19.17 -15.31 -22.78
CA ASN A 149 19.80 -16.21 -23.76
C ASN A 149 20.62 -15.48 -24.82
N GLU A 150 20.48 -14.15 -24.98
CA GLU A 150 21.30 -13.39 -25.92
C GLU A 150 21.97 -12.18 -25.24
N ASN A 151 23.27 -12.37 -24.95
CA ASN A 151 24.30 -11.36 -24.67
C ASN A 151 24.41 -10.82 -23.23
N VAL A 152 25.57 -11.08 -22.61
CA VAL A 152 26.06 -10.50 -21.35
C VAL A 152 26.12 -8.95 -21.40
N GLU A 153 26.12 -8.36 -22.58
CA GLU A 153 26.00 -6.91 -22.78
C GLU A 153 24.62 -6.37 -22.43
N VAL A 154 23.55 -7.16 -22.61
CA VAL A 154 22.20 -6.78 -22.17
C VAL A 154 22.16 -6.75 -20.64
N PHE A 155 22.85 -7.66 -19.94
CA PHE A 155 23.02 -7.63 -18.48
C PHE A 155 23.68 -6.34 -17.98
N LYS A 156 24.72 -5.84 -18.67
CA LYS A 156 25.34 -4.54 -18.36
C LYS A 156 24.42 -3.36 -18.72
N GLY A 157 23.66 -3.48 -19.81
CA GLY A 157 22.59 -2.55 -20.18
C GLY A 157 21.38 -2.59 -19.23
N PHE A 158 21.18 -3.66 -18.46
CA PHE A 158 20.08 -3.81 -17.49
C PHE A 158 20.33 -3.05 -16.19
N PHE A 159 21.58 -2.92 -15.74
CA PHE A 159 21.90 -1.97 -14.66
C PHE A 159 21.78 -0.50 -15.10
N ASN A 160 21.55 -0.24 -16.39
CA ASN A 160 21.21 1.10 -16.84
C ASN A 160 19.80 1.45 -16.35
N PHE A 161 19.71 2.44 -15.47
CA PHE A 161 18.45 2.91 -14.87
C PHE A 161 17.33 3.15 -15.91
N LYS A 162 17.69 3.56 -17.14
CA LYS A 162 16.73 3.83 -18.21
C LYS A 162 16.00 2.58 -18.72
N SER A 163 16.68 1.44 -18.87
CA SER A 163 16.08 0.19 -19.36
C SER A 163 15.21 -0.47 -18.30
N LEU A 164 15.69 -0.50 -17.05
CA LEU A 164 14.90 -0.93 -15.87
C LEU A 164 13.62 -0.11 -15.73
N LYS A 165 13.72 1.22 -15.84
CA LYS A 165 12.56 2.11 -15.77
C LYS A 165 11.51 1.78 -16.83
N ILE A 166 11.91 1.59 -18.08
CA ILE A 166 11.00 1.26 -19.19
C ILE A 166 10.32 -0.10 -18.96
N MET A 167 11.06 -1.10 -18.48
CA MET A 167 10.55 -2.45 -18.24
C MET A 167 9.56 -2.50 -17.07
N VAL A 168 9.84 -1.73 -16.01
CA VAL A 168 8.91 -1.51 -14.90
C VAL A 168 7.66 -0.78 -15.40
N GLU A 169 7.82 0.34 -16.12
CA GLU A 169 6.68 1.10 -16.64
C GLU A 169 5.78 0.27 -17.57
N SER A 170 6.33 -0.58 -18.44
CA SER A 170 5.53 -1.42 -19.33
C SER A 170 4.81 -2.55 -18.61
N SER A 171 5.44 -3.15 -17.59
CA SER A 171 4.86 -4.28 -16.83
C SER A 171 3.74 -3.85 -15.88
N PHE A 172 3.79 -2.62 -15.38
CA PHE A 172 2.78 -2.08 -14.46
C PHE A 172 1.65 -1.32 -15.16
N ASN A 173 1.57 -1.32 -16.49
CA ASN A 173 0.48 -0.69 -17.22
C ASN A 173 -0.46 -1.74 -17.81
N LYS A 174 -1.77 -1.57 -17.59
CA LYS A 174 -2.81 -2.44 -18.16
C LYS A 174 -3.85 -1.61 -18.88
N HIS A 175 -4.23 -2.03 -20.09
CA HIS A 175 -5.39 -1.46 -20.78
C HIS A 175 -6.67 -2.14 -20.28
N ILE A 176 -7.62 -1.34 -19.82
CA ILE A 176 -8.94 -1.81 -19.39
C ILE A 176 -10.03 -1.03 -20.12
N ASN A 177 -11.23 -1.62 -20.20
CA ASN A 177 -12.37 -0.91 -20.76
C ASN A 177 -12.84 0.17 -19.78
N VAL A 178 -13.28 1.33 -20.30
CA VAL A 178 -13.79 2.43 -19.46
C VAL A 178 -15.02 2.00 -18.65
N SER A 179 -15.82 1.04 -19.15
CA SER A 179 -16.94 0.44 -18.42
C SER A 179 -16.51 -0.17 -17.07
N ASP A 180 -15.31 -0.73 -17.04
CA ASP A 180 -14.79 -1.52 -15.93
C ASP A 180 -13.98 -0.68 -14.96
N LEU A 181 -13.86 0.63 -15.21
CA LEU A 181 -13.24 1.58 -14.28
C LEU A 181 -13.97 1.57 -12.94
N LYS A 182 -13.18 1.57 -11.88
CA LYS A 182 -13.62 1.67 -10.49
C LYS A 182 -12.90 2.84 -9.82
N GLU A 183 -13.51 3.40 -8.80
CA GLU A 183 -12.86 4.38 -7.92
C GLU A 183 -11.53 3.83 -7.38
N GLY A 184 -10.52 4.70 -7.29
CA GLY A 184 -9.19 4.38 -6.81
C GLY A 184 -8.21 3.87 -7.88
N MET A 185 -8.67 3.62 -9.12
CA MET A 185 -7.78 3.24 -10.22
C MET A 185 -6.90 4.42 -10.68
N MET A 186 -5.60 4.19 -10.88
CA MET A 186 -4.67 5.23 -11.34
C MET A 186 -4.63 5.28 -12.87
N VAL A 187 -5.31 6.26 -13.46
CA VAL A 187 -5.29 6.45 -14.92
C VAL A 187 -3.95 7.04 -15.35
N ASN A 188 -3.28 6.34 -16.26
CA ASN A 188 -2.03 6.79 -16.87
C ASN A 188 -2.32 7.83 -17.98
N ASN A 189 -1.30 8.31 -18.68
CA ASN A 189 -1.46 9.33 -19.72
C ASN A 189 -2.49 8.90 -20.77
N PHE A 190 -3.60 9.64 -20.83
CA PHE A 190 -4.59 9.53 -21.89
C PHE A 190 -4.53 10.76 -22.78
N TYR A 191 -4.13 10.57 -24.04
CA TYR A 191 -3.90 11.63 -25.00
C TYR A 191 -5.18 11.98 -25.77
N PHE A 192 -5.45 13.27 -25.96
CA PHE A 192 -6.64 13.76 -26.64
C PHE A 192 -6.44 15.17 -27.23
N ASP A 193 -7.26 15.52 -28.22
CA ASP A 193 -7.23 16.84 -28.90
C ASP A 193 -8.46 17.71 -28.65
N ASN A 194 -9.52 17.13 -28.09
CA ASN A 194 -10.81 17.79 -27.96
C ASN A 194 -10.83 18.77 -26.77
N GLU A 195 -10.96 20.07 -27.03
CA GLU A 195 -11.05 21.12 -26.00
C GLU A 195 -12.22 20.91 -25.02
N LYS A 196 -13.33 20.29 -25.46
CA LYS A 196 -14.46 19.97 -24.56
C LYS A 196 -14.05 19.04 -23.43
N VAL A 197 -13.15 18.08 -23.71
CA VAL A 197 -12.63 17.14 -22.70
C VAL A 197 -11.83 17.90 -21.65
N ARG A 198 -11.01 18.84 -22.10
CA ARG A 198 -10.20 19.68 -21.23
C ARG A 198 -11.07 20.53 -20.32
N GLU A 199 -12.05 21.25 -20.88
CA GLU A 199 -12.97 22.08 -20.09
C GLU A 199 -13.77 21.25 -19.07
N LEU A 200 -14.24 20.06 -19.45
CA LEU A 200 -14.99 19.19 -18.54
C LEU A 200 -14.16 18.72 -17.34
N ILE A 201 -12.88 18.43 -17.54
CA ILE A 201 -11.97 18.00 -16.47
C ILE A 201 -11.53 19.21 -15.63
N GLU A 202 -11.14 20.32 -16.26
CA GLU A 202 -10.64 21.52 -15.57
C GLU A 202 -11.74 22.25 -14.76
N ASN A 203 -12.99 22.23 -15.21
CA ASN A 203 -14.11 22.87 -14.50
C ASN A 203 -14.61 22.08 -13.29
N ASN A 204 -14.23 20.80 -13.18
CA ASN A 204 -14.65 19.98 -12.06
C ASN A 204 -13.81 20.36 -10.82
N ARG A 205 -14.47 20.58 -9.67
CA ARG A 205 -13.78 20.97 -8.42
C ARG A 205 -13.30 19.76 -7.61
N ASN A 206 -13.98 18.62 -7.74
CA ASN A 206 -13.71 17.39 -6.99
C ASN A 206 -13.14 16.30 -7.92
N THR A 207 -12.06 16.63 -8.62
CA THR A 207 -11.38 15.74 -9.56
C THR A 207 -9.96 15.49 -9.09
N ASN A 208 -9.50 14.24 -9.20
CA ASN A 208 -8.10 13.88 -9.08
C ASN A 208 -7.43 13.74 -10.46
N LEU A 209 -8.12 14.05 -11.55
CA LEU A 209 -7.56 14.14 -12.90
C LEU A 209 -6.99 15.55 -13.15
N LYS A 210 -5.78 15.60 -13.72
CA LYS A 210 -5.16 16.83 -14.20
C LYS A 210 -4.83 16.73 -15.67
N VAL A 211 -5.13 17.79 -16.39
CA VAL A 211 -4.80 17.96 -17.80
C VAL A 211 -3.44 18.64 -17.93
N TYR A 212 -2.66 18.18 -18.89
CA TYR A 212 -1.35 18.71 -19.24
C TYR A 212 -1.31 18.94 -20.75
N ARG A 213 -0.49 19.89 -21.19
CA ARG A 213 -0.14 20.02 -22.61
C ARG A 213 0.90 18.97 -22.97
N SER A 214 0.72 18.34 -24.11
CA SER A 214 1.71 17.42 -24.65
C SER A 214 2.79 18.21 -25.39
N ASP A 215 4.03 17.73 -25.30
CA ASP A 215 5.13 18.21 -26.16
C ASP A 215 5.17 17.46 -27.50
N ASP A 216 4.38 16.38 -27.65
CA ASP A 216 4.30 15.59 -28.88
C ASP A 216 3.37 16.21 -29.94
N SER A 217 3.75 16.07 -31.21
CA SER A 217 3.02 16.60 -32.38
C SER A 217 1.70 15.89 -32.69
N ILE A 218 1.45 14.74 -32.07
CA ILE A 218 0.32 13.85 -32.39
C ILE A 218 -0.96 14.25 -31.65
N SER A 219 -0.84 14.81 -30.44
CA SER A 219 -1.99 15.14 -29.59
C SER A 219 -1.68 16.35 -28.74
N LYS A 220 -2.57 17.34 -28.66
CA LYS A 220 -2.35 18.62 -27.96
C LYS A 220 -2.35 18.48 -26.43
N TYR A 221 -3.17 17.59 -25.89
CA TYR A 221 -3.36 17.45 -24.45
C TYR A 221 -3.28 15.99 -24.01
N TYR A 222 -2.98 15.78 -22.74
CA TYR A 222 -3.21 14.51 -22.07
C TYR A 222 -3.69 14.74 -20.64
N PHE A 223 -4.45 13.80 -20.11
CA PHE A 223 -4.78 13.79 -18.69
C PHE A 223 -4.22 12.55 -18.00
N LYS A 224 -3.97 12.66 -16.70
CA LYS A 224 -3.58 11.56 -15.80
C LYS A 224 -4.07 11.84 -14.39
N THR A 225 -4.06 10.82 -13.54
CA THR A 225 -4.30 11.03 -12.10
C THR A 225 -3.18 11.84 -11.46
N ALA A 226 -3.55 12.82 -10.64
CA ALA A 226 -2.62 13.74 -9.97
C ALA A 226 -1.96 13.13 -8.73
N THR A 227 -2.67 12.24 -8.03
CA THR A 227 -2.19 11.57 -6.82
C THR A 227 -2.33 10.05 -6.93
N ALA A 228 -1.58 9.33 -6.08
CA ALA A 228 -1.67 7.89 -5.85
C ALA A 228 -3.01 7.47 -5.21
N GLY A 229 -3.95 8.40 -5.00
CA GLY A 229 -5.33 8.08 -4.65
C GLY A 229 -6.15 7.47 -5.79
N GLY A 230 -5.70 7.63 -7.05
CA GLY A 230 -6.46 7.21 -8.22
C GLY A 230 -7.70 8.07 -8.49
N ILE A 231 -8.52 7.69 -9.46
CA ILE A 231 -9.72 8.45 -9.84
C ILE A 231 -10.78 8.41 -8.72
N THR A 232 -11.47 9.52 -8.50
CA THR A 232 -12.62 9.58 -7.59
C THR A 232 -13.87 8.96 -8.23
N ASP A 233 -14.93 8.75 -7.43
CA ASP A 233 -16.24 8.38 -7.97
C ASP A 233 -16.74 9.34 -9.06
N THR A 234 -16.59 10.65 -8.83
CA THR A 234 -16.98 11.70 -9.79
C THR A 234 -16.19 11.59 -11.10
N ASP A 235 -14.88 11.35 -11.01
CA ASP A 235 -14.02 11.14 -12.17
C ASP A 235 -14.40 9.87 -12.95
N MET A 236 -14.68 8.77 -12.24
CA MET A 236 -15.12 7.52 -12.84
C MET A 236 -16.41 7.71 -13.64
N TYR A 237 -17.43 8.38 -13.08
CA TYR A 237 -18.67 8.65 -13.79
C TYR A 237 -18.46 9.58 -14.98
N LEU A 238 -17.64 10.63 -14.83
CA LEU A 238 -17.31 11.55 -15.92
C LEU A 238 -16.69 10.79 -17.10
N LEU A 239 -15.67 9.97 -16.86
CA LEU A 239 -15.01 9.17 -17.89
C LEU A 239 -15.99 8.18 -18.57
N LYS A 240 -16.87 7.54 -17.80
CA LYS A 240 -17.89 6.64 -18.35
C LYS A 240 -18.90 7.37 -19.24
N ILE A 241 -19.36 8.55 -18.85
CA ILE A 241 -20.27 9.39 -19.64
C ILE A 241 -19.60 9.83 -20.95
N MET A 242 -18.35 10.28 -20.87
CA MET A 242 -17.58 10.69 -22.04
C MET A 242 -17.37 9.55 -23.03
N ASN A 243 -17.12 8.34 -22.54
CA ASN A 243 -17.01 7.16 -23.38
C ASN A 243 -18.36 6.77 -24.02
N ALA A 244 -19.45 6.82 -23.25
CA ALA A 244 -20.79 6.57 -23.77
C ALA A 244 -21.19 7.55 -24.89
N GLN A 245 -20.74 8.81 -24.78
CA GLN A 245 -20.91 9.84 -25.80
C GLN A 245 -19.89 9.74 -26.96
N ARG A 246 -19.02 8.72 -26.96
CA ARG A 246 -17.93 8.51 -27.93
C ARG A 246 -16.95 9.68 -28.04
N ILE A 247 -16.78 10.44 -26.95
CA ILE A 247 -15.82 11.55 -26.87
C ILE A 247 -14.40 11.02 -26.63
N ILE A 248 -14.28 9.94 -25.85
CA ILE A 248 -13.04 9.23 -25.57
C ILE A 248 -13.14 7.79 -26.07
N SER A 249 -12.00 7.11 -26.21
CA SER A 249 -11.95 5.71 -26.62
C SER A 249 -12.46 4.77 -25.52
N ASN A 250 -12.90 3.58 -25.93
CA ASN A 250 -13.40 2.54 -25.03
C ASN A 250 -12.33 1.96 -24.09
N GLN A 251 -11.04 2.19 -24.36
CA GLN A 251 -9.94 1.64 -23.58
C GLN A 251 -9.06 2.74 -23.00
N ILE A 252 -8.74 2.60 -21.72
CA ILE A 252 -7.85 3.51 -20.98
C ILE A 252 -6.74 2.69 -20.34
N SER A 253 -5.53 3.24 -20.35
CA SER A 253 -4.37 2.68 -19.64
C SER A 253 -4.46 3.04 -18.16
N VAL A 254 -4.39 2.01 -17.31
CA VAL A 254 -4.38 2.15 -15.85
C VAL A 254 -3.09 1.55 -15.32
N LYS A 255 -2.48 2.26 -14.37
CA LYS A 255 -1.31 1.79 -13.65
C LYS A 255 -1.75 0.77 -12.60
N MET A 256 -1.24 -0.44 -12.71
CA MET A 256 -1.37 -1.50 -11.72
C MET A 256 -0.55 -1.11 -10.47
N GLY A 257 -1.21 -1.06 -9.32
CA GLY A 257 -0.51 -0.98 -8.03
C GLY A 257 0.25 -2.28 -7.77
N PHE A 258 1.49 -2.18 -7.28
CA PHE A 258 2.17 -3.34 -6.72
C PHE A 258 1.48 -3.70 -5.40
N PRO A 259 1.00 -4.94 -5.21
CA PRO A 259 0.36 -5.33 -3.96
C PRO A 259 1.40 -5.37 -2.84
N PHE A 260 1.37 -4.36 -1.97
CA PHE A 260 2.33 -4.21 -0.87
C PHE A 260 1.84 -4.87 0.43
N VAL A 261 0.55 -5.16 0.54
CA VAL A 261 -0.05 -5.86 1.69
C VAL A 261 0.61 -7.21 2.02
N PRO A 262 1.02 -8.06 1.06
CA PRO A 262 1.77 -9.29 1.36
C PRO A 262 3.07 -9.01 2.13
N SER A 263 3.79 -7.94 1.79
CA SER A 263 5.00 -7.51 2.50
C SER A 263 4.66 -7.03 3.91
N ILE A 264 3.53 -6.32 4.09
CA ILE A 264 3.04 -5.92 5.42
C ILE A 264 2.72 -7.15 6.29
N LEU A 265 2.06 -8.17 5.73
CA LEU A 265 1.79 -9.42 6.46
C LEU A 265 3.09 -10.10 6.91
N MET A 266 4.09 -10.20 6.04
CA MET A 266 5.39 -10.78 6.42
C MET A 266 6.11 -9.93 7.46
N GLY A 267 6.05 -8.60 7.32
CA GLY A 267 6.57 -7.66 8.31
C GLY A 267 5.91 -7.81 9.68
N LEU A 268 4.59 -8.07 9.72
CA LEU A 268 3.84 -8.34 10.94
C LEU A 268 4.29 -9.63 11.60
N ILE A 269 4.42 -10.73 10.83
CA ILE A 269 4.91 -12.01 11.35
C ILE A 269 6.29 -11.82 11.98
N ILE A 270 7.20 -11.15 11.28
CA ILE A 270 8.54 -10.86 11.81
C ILE A 270 8.47 -9.96 13.05
N ALA A 271 7.60 -8.95 13.06
CA ALA A 271 7.45 -8.06 14.22
C ALA A 271 6.94 -8.80 15.46
N VAL A 272 6.07 -9.80 15.30
CA VAL A 272 5.56 -10.62 16.40
C VAL A 272 6.65 -11.56 16.93
N PHE A 273 7.39 -12.24 16.04
CA PHE A 273 8.37 -13.26 16.45
C PHE A 273 9.74 -12.69 16.79
N TYR A 274 10.27 -11.75 16.01
CA TYR A 274 11.63 -11.22 16.17
C TYR A 274 11.63 -9.79 16.71
N GLY A 275 10.52 -9.06 16.57
CA GLY A 275 10.46 -7.64 16.91
C GLY A 275 10.99 -6.77 15.79
N ASP A 276 11.66 -5.69 16.16
CA ASP A 276 12.13 -4.70 15.20
C ASP A 276 13.47 -5.07 14.57
N LEU A 277 13.44 -5.40 13.28
CA LEU A 277 14.65 -5.76 12.53
C LEU A 277 15.66 -4.64 12.51
N SER A 278 15.21 -3.38 12.42
CA SER A 278 16.13 -2.24 12.36
C SER A 278 16.90 -2.08 13.67
N MET A 279 16.23 -2.28 14.81
CA MET A 279 16.86 -2.26 16.12
C MET A 279 17.81 -3.44 16.32
N ILE A 280 17.45 -4.63 15.82
CA ILE A 280 18.33 -5.81 15.85
C ILE A 280 19.62 -5.55 15.07
N ILE A 281 19.49 -5.01 13.85
CA ILE A 281 20.63 -4.67 12.99
C ILE A 281 21.49 -3.62 13.69
N LEU A 282 20.89 -2.55 14.21
CA LEU A 282 21.61 -1.48 14.90
C LEU A 282 22.37 -2.00 16.13
N LYS A 283 21.73 -2.84 16.96
CA LYS A 283 22.35 -3.45 18.14
C LYS A 283 23.56 -4.29 17.75
N ASN A 284 23.45 -5.10 16.71
CA ASN A 284 24.54 -5.96 16.26
C ASN A 284 25.69 -5.17 15.63
N ILE A 285 25.41 -4.06 14.94
CA ILE A 285 26.46 -3.18 14.39
C ILE A 285 27.20 -2.45 15.52
N ILE A 286 26.48 -1.92 16.52
CA ILE A 286 27.08 -1.18 17.64
C ILE A 286 27.92 -2.10 18.53
N PHE A 287 27.57 -3.39 18.69
CA PHE A 287 28.38 -4.35 19.46
C PHE A 287 29.62 -4.87 18.73
N VAL A 288 29.74 -4.61 17.42
CA VAL A 288 30.89 -5.00 16.59
C VAL A 288 31.93 -3.88 16.49
N ILE A 289 31.61 -2.67 16.99
CA ILE A 289 32.52 -1.52 17.12
C ILE A 289 32.95 -1.39 18.58
#